data_AF-B3N1X4-F1
#
_entry.id   AF-B3N1X4-F1
#
_cell.length_a   1.000
_cell.length_b   1.000
_cell.length_c   1.000
_cell.angle_alpha   90.00
_cell.angle_beta   90.00
_cell.angle_gamma   90.00
#
_symmetry.space_group_name_H-M   'P 1'
#
loop_
_entity.id
_entity.type
_entity.pdbx_description
1 polymer ?
#
loop_
_entity_poly.entity_id
_entity_poly.type
_entity_poly.pdbx_seq_one_letter_code
_entity_poly.pdbx_strand_id
1 'polypeptide(L)'
;MDAIEDLRNEVAQLQRSVEQLKDAVAAQTAYIKILIKNTADTTKVDEWEFPIKSPMELLQMEGDIKTTNRGIFVQKLKKLLSETCLSKSIKKVLSSDIISTHNEDGVNGKDALKAF
;
A
#
# COMPACT_ATOMS: atom_id res chain seq x y z
N MET A 1 6.66 -19.39 -59.79
CA MET A 1 7.77 -19.06 -58.84
C MET A 1 7.28 -18.07 -57.79
N ASP A 2 6.41 -17.12 -58.14
CA ASP A 2 5.81 -16.12 -57.21
C ASP A 2 5.12 -16.69 -55.97
N ALA A 3 4.24 -17.68 -56.11
CA ALA A 3 3.41 -18.14 -54.99
C ALA A 3 4.19 -18.68 -53.77
N ILE A 4 5.41 -19.21 -53.97
CA ILE A 4 6.25 -19.70 -52.86
C ILE A 4 6.95 -18.52 -52.16
N GLU A 5 7.33 -17.49 -52.91
CA GLU A 5 7.99 -16.30 -52.38
C GLU A 5 6.99 -15.43 -51.60
N ASP A 6 5.76 -15.30 -52.12
CA ASP A 6 4.66 -14.62 -51.43
C ASP A 6 4.33 -15.30 -50.11
N LEU A 7 4.22 -16.63 -50.10
CA LEU A 7 3.97 -17.40 -48.87
C LEU A 7 5.07 -17.19 -47.82
N ARG A 8 6.34 -17.12 -48.25
CA ARG A 8 7.48 -16.86 -47.35
C ARG A 8 7.42 -15.47 -46.76
N ASN A 9 7.04 -14.48 -47.56
CA ASN A 9 6.88 -13.10 -47.10
C ASN A 9 5.73 -12.97 -46.08
N GLU A 10 4.60 -13.65 -46.31
CA GLU A 10 3.48 -13.70 -45.36
C GLU A 10 3.89 -14.37 -44.04
N VAL A 11 4.59 -15.52 -44.10
CA VAL A 11 5.09 -16.20 -42.89
C VAL A 11 6.06 -15.31 -42.12
N ALA A 12 6.96 -14.60 -42.80
CA ALA A 12 7.90 -13.68 -42.17
C ALA A 12 7.18 -12.47 -41.53
N GLN A 13 6.12 -11.96 -42.15
CA GLN A 13 5.29 -10.91 -41.56
C GLN A 13 4.53 -11.42 -40.32
N LEU A 14 3.90 -12.59 -40.42
CA LEU A 14 3.20 -13.22 -39.29
C LEU A 14 4.12 -13.46 -38.11
N GLN A 15 5.34 -13.96 -38.34
CA GLN A 15 6.34 -14.14 -37.30
C GLN A 15 6.69 -12.84 -36.57
N ARG A 16 6.84 -11.73 -37.31
CA ARG A 16 7.08 -10.41 -36.70
C ARG A 16 5.89 -9.92 -35.89
N SER A 17 4.67 -10.07 -36.41
CA SER A 17 3.46 -9.67 -35.69
C SER A 17 3.28 -10.48 -34.40
N VAL A 18 3.60 -11.78 -34.42
CA VAL A 18 3.57 -12.63 -33.22
C VAL A 18 4.59 -12.16 -32.18
N GLU A 19 5.81 -11.82 -32.60
CA GLU A 19 6.83 -11.33 -31.66
C GLU A 19 6.43 -9.99 -31.03
N GLN A 20 5.88 -9.06 -31.83
CA GLN A 20 5.35 -7.79 -31.31
C GLN A 20 4.19 -7.99 -30.32
N LEU A 21 3.30 -8.94 -30.61
CA LEU A 21 2.19 -9.30 -29.71
C LEU A 21 2.72 -9.89 -28.40
N LYS A 22 3.72 -10.76 -28.47
CA LYS A 22 4.38 -11.34 -27.29
C LYS A 22 4.96 -10.25 -26.38
N ASP A 23 5.67 -9.27 -26.96
CA ASP A 23 6.23 -8.16 -26.19
C ASP A 23 5.15 -7.28 -25.55
N ALA A 24 4.08 -6.98 -26.30
CA ALA A 24 2.96 -6.22 -25.79
C ALA A 24 2.24 -6.94 -24.62
N VAL A 25 2.04 -8.26 -24.74
CA VAL A 25 1.46 -9.10 -23.68
C VAL A 25 2.37 -9.14 -22.45
N ALA A 26 3.68 -9.23 -22.63
CA ALA A 26 4.64 -9.20 -21.52
C ALA A 26 4.58 -7.86 -20.77
N ALA A 27 4.56 -6.74 -21.49
CA ALA A 27 4.43 -5.40 -20.92
C ALA A 27 3.11 -5.23 -20.16
N GLN A 28 1.98 -5.65 -20.74
CA GLN A 28 0.68 -5.62 -20.07
C GLN A 28 0.66 -6.50 -18.82
N THR A 29 1.24 -7.70 -18.88
CA THR A 29 1.33 -8.60 -17.73
C THR A 29 2.13 -7.97 -16.59
N ALA A 30 3.25 -7.30 -16.89
CA ALA A 30 4.03 -6.57 -15.89
C ALA A 30 3.23 -5.43 -15.25
N TYR A 31 2.50 -4.66 -16.07
CA TYR A 31 1.64 -3.59 -15.58
C TYR A 31 0.52 -4.10 -14.67
N ILE A 32 -0.17 -5.17 -15.07
CA ILE A 32 -1.22 -5.81 -14.26
C ILE A 32 -0.66 -6.29 -12.91
N LYS A 33 0.53 -6.89 -12.88
CA LYS A 33 1.19 -7.29 -11.62
C LYS A 33 1.43 -6.11 -10.68
N ILE A 34 1.84 -4.96 -11.22
CA ILE A 34 2.03 -3.73 -10.43
C ILE A 34 0.69 -3.23 -9.88
N LEU A 35 -0.36 -3.21 -10.71
CA LEU A 35 -1.70 -2.81 -10.27
C LEU A 35 -2.22 -3.69 -9.14
N ILE A 36 -2.13 -5.02 -9.28
CA ILE A 36 -2.56 -5.97 -8.24
C ILE A 36 -1.81 -5.74 -6.94
N LYS A 37 -0.48 -5.55 -7.00
CA LYS A 37 0.34 -5.27 -5.82
C LYS A 37 -0.11 -3.99 -5.11
N ASN A 38 -0.34 -2.92 -5.87
CA ASN A 38 -0.79 -1.64 -5.32
C ASN A 38 -2.21 -1.76 -4.72
N THR A 39 -3.11 -2.51 -5.34
CA THR A 39 -4.45 -2.76 -4.79
C THR A 39 -4.39 -3.53 -3.47
N ALA A 40 -3.58 -4.58 -3.39
CA ALA A 40 -3.40 -5.34 -2.15
C ALA A 40 -2.83 -4.46 -1.02
N ASP A 41 -1.88 -3.58 -1.35
CA ASP A 41 -1.30 -2.61 -0.44
C ASP A 41 -2.33 -1.56 0.04
N THR A 42 -3.28 -1.16 -0.80
CA THR A 42 -4.44 -0.31 -0.41
C THR A 42 -5.42 -1.06 0.48
N THR A 43 -5.78 -2.31 0.15
CA THR A 43 -6.73 -3.12 0.92
C THR A 43 -6.26 -3.29 2.37
N LYS A 44 -4.97 -3.53 2.59
CA LYS A 44 -4.39 -3.59 3.94
C LYS A 44 -4.61 -2.32 4.76
N VAL A 45 -4.53 -1.15 4.12
CA VAL A 45 -4.76 0.14 4.80
C VAL A 45 -6.23 0.28 5.18
N ASP A 46 -7.13 -0.15 4.30
CA ASP A 46 -8.57 -0.08 4.53
C ASP A 46 -9.04 -1.05 5.62
N GLU A 47 -8.42 -2.22 5.75
CA GLU A 47 -8.67 -3.22 6.80
C GLU A 47 -8.37 -2.72 8.22
N TRP A 48 -7.55 -1.67 8.38
CA TRP A 48 -7.28 -1.09 9.70
C TRP A 48 -8.52 -0.42 10.29
N GLU A 49 -9.02 -1.01 11.38
CA GLU A 49 -10.04 -0.42 12.23
C GLU A 49 -9.41 0.54 13.24
N PHE A 50 -9.99 1.73 13.36
CA PHE A 50 -9.60 2.74 14.33
C PHE A 50 -10.72 2.95 15.36
N PRO A 51 -10.40 3.33 16.62
CA PRO A 51 -9.07 3.61 17.14
C PRO A 51 -8.27 2.34 17.50
N ILE A 52 -6.94 2.45 17.46
CA ILE A 52 -6.00 1.42 17.91
C ILE A 52 -6.12 1.23 19.42
N LYS A 53 -6.32 -0.01 19.88
CA LYS A 53 -6.69 -0.33 21.26
C LYS A 53 -5.56 -0.93 22.07
N SER A 54 -4.53 -1.49 21.44
CA SER A 54 -3.44 -2.20 22.11
C SER A 54 -2.05 -1.83 21.54
N PRO A 55 -0.96 -1.97 22.33
CA PRO A 55 0.39 -1.80 21.81
C PRO A 55 0.74 -2.82 20.71
N MET A 56 0.14 -4.02 20.79
CA MET A 56 0.33 -5.06 19.77
C MET A 56 -0.26 -4.65 18.41
N GLU A 57 -1.42 -3.98 18.40
CA GLU A 57 -1.98 -3.40 17.18
C GLU A 57 -1.09 -2.28 16.61
N LEU A 58 -0.45 -1.45 17.45
CA LEU A 58 0.52 -0.46 16.98
C LEU A 58 1.71 -1.13 16.28
N LEU A 59 2.28 -2.18 16.88
CA LEU A 59 3.37 -2.96 16.28
C LEU A 59 2.94 -3.63 14.97
N GLN A 60 1.72 -4.13 14.90
CA GLN A 60 1.19 -4.72 13.68
C GLN A 60 1.00 -3.66 12.59
N MET A 61 0.49 -2.47 12.93
CA MET A 61 0.33 -1.36 11.99
C MET A 61 1.69 -0.90 11.45
N GLU A 62 2.70 -0.76 12.32
CA GLU A 62 4.10 -0.47 11.94
C GLU A 62 4.61 -1.49 10.90
N GLY A 63 4.38 -2.79 11.13
CA GLY A 63 4.78 -3.85 10.22
C GLY A 63 4.03 -3.89 8.88
N ASP A 64 2.78 -3.42 8.85
CA ASP A 64 1.98 -3.33 7.63
C ASP A 64 2.28 -2.06 6.81
N ILE A 65 2.88 -1.04 7.41
CA ILE A 65 3.34 0.16 6.71
C ILE A 65 4.59 -0.17 5.87
N LYS A 66 4.47 0.05 4.56
CA LYS A 66 5.51 -0.13 3.55
C LYS A 66 5.69 1.15 2.75
N THR A 67 6.84 1.31 2.09
CA THR A 67 7.10 2.46 1.22
C THR A 67 6.00 2.69 0.17
N THR A 68 5.39 1.61 -0.32
CA THR A 68 4.34 1.65 -1.35
C THR A 68 2.97 2.12 -0.83
N ASN A 69 2.62 1.85 0.43
CA ASN A 69 1.31 2.20 1.01
C ASN A 69 1.35 3.32 2.04
N ARG A 70 2.54 3.78 2.45
CA ARG A 70 2.73 4.83 3.47
C ARG A 70 1.91 6.09 3.19
N GLY A 71 1.83 6.52 1.92
CA GLY A 71 1.05 7.68 1.52
C GLY A 71 -0.45 7.53 1.83
N ILE A 72 -0.98 6.32 1.69
CA ILE A 72 -2.39 5.98 1.93
C ILE A 72 -2.68 6.00 3.44
N PHE A 73 -1.81 5.38 4.26
CA PHE A 73 -1.89 5.49 5.73
C PHE A 73 -1.88 6.94 6.19
N VAL A 74 -0.96 7.76 5.66
CA VAL A 74 -0.90 9.19 5.99
C VAL A 74 -2.19 9.90 5.63
N GLN A 75 -2.79 9.62 4.47
CA GLN A 75 -4.08 10.22 4.09
C GLN A 75 -5.22 9.78 5.01
N LYS A 76 -5.32 8.49 5.35
CA LYS A 76 -6.34 7.96 6.26
C LYS A 76 -6.23 8.60 7.65
N LEU A 77 -5.01 8.66 8.21
CA LEU A 77 -4.75 9.30 9.50
C LEU A 77 -5.01 10.81 9.46
N LYS A 78 -4.58 11.51 8.41
CA LYS A 78 -4.88 12.94 8.23
C LYS A 78 -6.38 13.20 8.22
N LYS A 79 -7.16 12.36 7.52
CA LYS A 79 -8.62 12.47 7.48
C LYS A 79 -9.19 12.38 8.89
N LEU A 80 -8.87 11.33 9.64
CA LEU A 80 -9.32 11.14 11.02
C LEU A 80 -8.95 12.31 11.92
N LEU A 81 -7.71 12.80 11.81
CA LEU A 81 -7.19 13.90 12.63
C LEU A 81 -7.80 15.26 12.25
N SER A 82 -8.25 15.45 11.01
CA SER A 82 -8.80 16.71 10.51
C SER A 82 -10.27 16.96 10.82
N GLU A 83 -11.01 15.95 11.30
CA GLU A 83 -12.45 16.04 11.54
C GLU A 83 -12.83 17.00 12.70
N THR A 84 -11.91 17.24 13.64
CA THR A 84 -12.14 18.14 14.78
C THR A 84 -10.80 18.60 15.38
N CYS A 85 -10.83 19.28 16.53
CA CYS A 85 -9.60 19.66 17.23
C CYS A 85 -8.77 18.43 17.62
N LEU A 86 -7.45 18.57 17.58
CA LEU A 86 -6.50 17.47 17.75
C LEU A 86 -6.75 16.64 19.02
N SER A 87 -7.08 17.28 20.14
CA SER A 87 -7.35 16.60 21.42
C SER A 87 -8.56 15.66 21.39
N LYS A 88 -9.51 15.90 20.48
CA LYS A 88 -10.68 15.04 20.26
C LYS A 88 -10.43 14.06 19.11
N SER A 89 -9.78 14.50 18.03
CA SER A 89 -9.56 13.67 16.85
C SER A 89 -8.48 12.62 17.06
N ILE A 90 -7.51 12.84 17.95
CA ILE A 90 -6.50 11.81 18.29
C ILE A 90 -7.14 10.56 18.91
N LYS A 91 -8.27 10.71 19.62
CA LYS A 91 -9.04 9.58 20.17
C LYS A 91 -9.74 8.74 19.10
N LYS A 92 -9.80 9.24 17.86
CA LYS A 92 -10.26 8.50 16.68
C LYS A 92 -9.14 7.69 16.04
N VAL A 93 -7.88 7.90 16.45
CA VAL A 93 -6.71 7.15 15.96
C VAL A 93 -6.19 6.20 17.03
N LEU A 94 -6.06 6.67 18.26
CA LEU A 94 -5.57 5.90 19.40
C LEU A 94 -6.63 5.86 20.49
N SER A 95 -6.84 4.71 21.13
CA SER A 95 -7.76 4.60 22.25
C SER A 95 -7.29 5.45 23.42
N SER A 96 -8.22 5.80 24.32
CA SER A 96 -7.85 6.56 25.52
C SER A 96 -6.91 5.78 26.43
N ASP A 97 -6.99 4.45 26.42
CA ASP A 97 -6.11 3.57 27.17
C ASP A 97 -4.67 3.69 26.66
N ILE A 98 -4.47 3.59 25.35
CA ILE A 98 -3.14 3.73 24.71
C ILE A 98 -2.52 5.09 24.95
N ILE A 99 -3.32 6.14 24.81
CA ILE A 99 -2.86 7.52 25.08
C ILE A 99 -2.45 7.65 26.55
N SER A 100 -3.14 6.96 27.46
CA SER A 100 -2.91 7.06 28.90
C SER A 100 -1.74 6.21 29.38
N THR A 101 -1.35 5.14 28.68
CA THR A 101 -0.21 4.30 29.05
C THR A 101 1.14 4.91 28.69
N HIS A 102 1.17 5.97 27.89
CA HIS A 102 2.40 6.64 27.46
C HIS A 102 2.47 8.08 27.99
N ASN A 103 3.67 8.59 28.23
CA ASN A 103 3.94 10.02 28.37
C ASN A 103 5.33 10.35 27.80
N GLU A 104 5.69 11.63 27.74
CA GLU A 104 6.96 12.03 27.13
C GLU A 104 8.18 11.39 27.80
N ASP A 105 8.17 11.31 29.14
CA ASP A 105 9.35 11.01 29.94
C ASP A 105 9.35 9.59 30.56
N GLY A 106 8.30 8.79 30.37
CA GLY A 106 8.16 7.44 30.94
C GLY A 106 7.97 7.41 32.46
N VAL A 107 7.39 8.45 33.04
CA VAL A 107 7.24 8.57 34.51
C VAL A 107 5.90 8.03 34.99
N ASN A 108 5.84 7.65 36.27
CA ASN A 108 4.64 7.13 36.94
C ASN A 108 4.11 5.81 36.34
N GLY A 109 5.02 4.90 35.97
CA GLY A 109 4.66 3.58 35.44
C GLY A 109 4.09 3.62 34.02
N LYS A 110 4.42 4.66 33.25
CA LYS A 110 4.05 4.84 31.84
C LYS A 110 5.25 4.64 30.93
N ASP A 111 5.00 4.29 29.68
CA ASP A 111 6.04 4.13 28.67
C ASP A 111 6.50 5.51 28.13
N ALA A 112 7.81 5.67 27.92
CA ALA A 112 8.41 6.91 27.42
C ALA A 112 8.28 7.02 25.90
N LEU A 113 7.83 8.18 25.41
CA LEU A 113 7.82 8.48 23.97
C LEU A 113 9.17 8.97 23.44
N LYS A 114 10.01 9.61 24.27
CA LYS A 114 11.33 10.15 23.86
C LYS A 114 12.43 9.08 23.73
N ALA A 115 12.14 7.82 23.98
CA ALA A 115 13.16 6.76 24.03
C ALA A 115 13.59 6.20 22.65
N PHE A 116 13.25 6.86 21.54
CA PHE A 116 13.55 6.43 20.18
C PHE A 116 14.40 7.45 19.43
#